data_AF-A0A7S0BR47-F1
#
_entry.id   AF-A0A7S0BR47-F1
#
_cell.length_a   1.000
_cell.length_b   1.000
_cell.length_c   1.000
_cell.angle_alpha   90.00
_cell.angle_beta   90.00
_cell.angle_gamma   90.00
#
_symmetry.space_group_name_H-M   'P 1'
#
loop_
_entity.id
_entity.type
_entity.pdbx_description
1 polymer ?
#
loop_
_entity_poly.entity_id
_entity_poly.type
_entity_poly.pdbx_seq_one_letter_code
_entity_poly.pdbx_strand_id
1 'polypeptide(L)'
;VDLQGAMIGSQKVRLSPTTDQELEQIAGSQGLVDPDAASRSLFVKGLKQVDPASINRQMRELFEGYSLERLSYDSDRKTVLIIFAFEKQAQVAHRQLNGFYVGRS
;
A
#
# COMPACT_ATOMS: atom_id res chain seq x y z
N VAL A 1 21.76 -30.93 -6.82
CA VAL A 1 20.46 -30.88 -6.11
C VAL A 1 19.86 -29.53 -6.43
N ASP A 2 18.79 -29.53 -7.21
CA ASP A 2 18.07 -28.32 -7.61
C ASP A 2 17.21 -27.88 -6.42
N LEU A 3 17.63 -26.82 -5.73
CA LEU A 3 16.85 -26.22 -4.65
C LEU A 3 15.79 -25.34 -5.30
N GLN A 4 14.69 -25.97 -5.73
CA GLN A 4 13.39 -25.31 -5.86
C GLN A 4 13.00 -24.80 -4.46
N GLY A 5 13.57 -23.64 -4.10
CA GLY A 5 13.27 -22.92 -2.88
C GLY A 5 11.81 -22.55 -2.88
N ALA A 6 11.04 -23.25 -2.07
CA ALA A 6 9.63 -23.04 -1.82
C ALA A 6 9.29 -21.54 -1.62
N MET A 7 8.73 -20.88 -2.64
CA MET A 7 8.00 -19.63 -2.46
C MET A 7 6.57 -19.96 -2.00
N ILE A 8 6.43 -20.50 -0.79
CA ILE A 8 5.13 -20.69 -0.15
C ILE A 8 4.89 -19.45 0.72
N GLY A 9 4.05 -18.51 0.24
CA GLY A 9 3.53 -17.43 1.09
C GLY A 9 3.81 -15.99 0.63
N SER A 10 4.61 -15.77 -0.41
CA SER A 10 4.81 -14.42 -0.96
C SER A 10 3.60 -13.97 -1.79
N GLN A 11 3.08 -12.77 -1.50
CA GLN A 11 2.01 -12.14 -2.27
C GLN A 11 2.56 -10.98 -3.09
N LYS A 12 2.22 -10.95 -4.38
CA LYS A 12 2.59 -9.85 -5.28
C LYS A 12 1.71 -8.65 -4.97
N VAL A 13 2.30 -7.59 -4.43
CA VAL A 13 1.60 -6.32 -4.24
C VAL A 13 1.54 -5.55 -5.55
N ARG A 14 0.39 -4.95 -5.83
CA ARG A 14 0.22 -4.02 -6.95
C ARG A 14 -0.03 -2.65 -6.38
N LEU A 15 0.83 -1.70 -6.71
CA LEU A 15 0.65 -0.32 -6.33
C LEU A 15 -0.02 0.39 -7.50
N SER A 16 -1.09 1.13 -7.23
CA SER A 16 -1.72 2.01 -8.20
C SER A 16 -1.85 3.42 -7.62
N PRO A 17 -1.63 4.48 -8.43
CA PRO A 17 -2.02 5.83 -8.06
C PRO A 17 -3.48 5.86 -7.61
N THR A 18 -3.79 6.75 -6.68
CA THR A 18 -5.16 7.01 -6.29
C THR A 18 -5.72 8.20 -7.06
N THR A 19 -7.03 8.18 -7.29
CA THR A 19 -7.77 9.36 -7.77
C THR A 19 -8.46 10.07 -6.61
N ASP A 20 -8.80 11.36 -6.78
CA ASP A 20 -9.57 12.12 -5.80
C ASP A 20 -10.86 11.41 -5.41
N GLN A 21 -11.58 10.85 -6.40
CA GLN A 21 -12.82 10.09 -6.17
C GLN A 21 -12.61 8.86 -5.28
N GLU A 22 -11.51 8.12 -5.46
CA GLU A 22 -11.24 6.94 -4.62
C GLU A 22 -10.83 7.34 -3.20
N LEU A 23 -10.11 8.45 -3.05
CA LEU A 23 -9.80 9.02 -1.73
C LEU A 23 -11.07 9.47 -1.03
N GLU A 24 -11.97 10.18 -1.70
CA GLU A 24 -13.26 10.61 -1.15
C GLU A 24 -14.11 9.42 -0.69
N GLN A 25 -14.15 8.34 -1.48
CA GLN A 25 -14.90 7.13 -1.13
C GLN A 25 -14.39 6.41 0.12
N ILE A 26 -13.07 6.39 0.32
CA ILE A 26 -12.44 5.68 1.45
C ILE A 26 -12.33 6.59 2.67
N ALA A 27 -12.06 7.88 2.46
CA ALA A 27 -11.99 8.88 3.53
C ALA A 27 -13.38 9.30 4.02
N GLY A 28 -14.42 9.13 3.20
CA GLY A 28 -15.84 8.92 3.50
C GLY A 28 -16.60 9.97 4.33
N SER A 29 -15.95 10.80 5.15
CA SER A 29 -16.53 11.76 6.09
C SER A 29 -15.48 12.56 6.91
N GLN A 30 -14.17 12.32 6.75
CA GLN A 30 -13.14 13.03 7.52
C GLN A 30 -12.25 13.92 6.62
N GLY A 31 -12.82 14.99 6.08
CA GLY A 31 -12.13 16.26 5.79
C GLY A 31 -10.77 16.24 5.08
N LEU A 32 -10.47 15.24 4.26
CA LEU A 32 -9.26 15.18 3.44
C LEU A 32 -9.65 15.41 1.98
N VAL A 33 -10.15 16.61 1.68
CA VAL A 33 -10.17 17.14 0.31
C VAL A 33 -8.94 18.03 0.18
N ASP A 34 -7.77 17.45 0.40
CA ASP A 34 -6.51 18.06 -0.02
C ASP A 34 -6.33 17.61 -1.48
N PRO A 35 -6.44 18.52 -2.46
CA PRO A 35 -6.36 18.17 -3.89
C PRO A 35 -4.98 17.61 -4.27
N ASP A 36 -3.97 17.80 -3.42
CA ASP A 36 -2.64 17.25 -3.57
C ASP A 36 -2.48 15.91 -2.82
N ALA A 37 -3.50 15.41 -2.12
CA ALA A 37 -3.44 14.12 -1.47
C ALA A 37 -3.42 12.98 -2.51
N ALA A 38 -4.14 13.11 -3.63
CA ALA A 38 -4.19 12.09 -4.67
C ALA A 38 -2.82 11.83 -5.32
N SER A 39 -2.08 12.89 -5.64
CA SER A 39 -0.73 12.78 -6.21
C SER A 39 0.26 12.14 -5.22
N ARG A 40 0.04 12.35 -3.93
CA ARG A 40 0.82 11.82 -2.82
C ARG A 40 0.33 10.47 -2.29
N SER A 41 -0.66 9.84 -2.92
CA SER A 41 -1.30 8.63 -2.39
C SER A 41 -1.21 7.45 -3.34
N LEU A 42 -1.10 6.25 -2.75
CA LEU A 42 -1.09 4.98 -3.48
C LEU A 42 -2.03 3.97 -2.83
N PHE A 43 -2.66 3.15 -3.66
CA PHE A 43 -3.32 1.92 -3.22
C PHE A 43 -2.42 0.73 -3.38
N VAL A 44 -2.32 -0.08 -2.32
CA VAL A 44 -1.75 -1.42 -2.37
C VAL A 44 -2.88 -2.43 -2.51
N LYS A 45 -2.96 -3.05 -3.69
CA LYS A 45 -3.94 -4.06 -4.07
C LYS A 45 -3.28 -5.45 -4.14
N GLY A 46 -4.10 -6.50 -4.11
CA GLY A 46 -3.61 -7.89 -4.20
C GLY A 46 -3.23 -8.52 -2.86
N LEU A 47 -3.72 -7.95 -1.76
CA LEU A 47 -3.50 -8.49 -0.41
C LEU A 47 -4.42 -9.71 -0.20
N LYS A 48 -3.87 -10.82 0.28
CA LYS A 48 -4.68 -11.97 0.71
C LYS A 48 -5.44 -11.62 1.99
N GLN A 49 -6.53 -12.34 2.28
CA GLN A 49 -7.22 -12.21 3.57
C GLN A 49 -6.27 -12.63 4.69
N VAL A 50 -5.68 -11.64 5.35
CA VAL A 50 -4.84 -11.78 6.53
C VAL A 50 -5.32 -10.75 7.54
N ASP A 51 -5.13 -10.99 8.82
CA ASP A 51 -5.50 -10.06 9.89
C ASP A 51 -5.05 -8.62 9.58
N PRO A 52 -5.93 -7.61 9.75
CA PRO A 52 -5.61 -6.19 9.52
C PRO A 52 -4.31 -5.74 10.21
N ALA A 53 -4.06 -6.23 11.43
CA ALA A 53 -2.84 -5.94 12.18
C ALA A 53 -1.58 -6.45 11.47
N SER A 54 -1.64 -7.64 10.87
CA SER A 54 -0.53 -8.20 10.10
C SER A 54 -0.29 -7.42 8.82
N ILE A 55 -1.35 -7.04 8.10
CA ILE A 55 -1.25 -6.19 6.91
C ILE A 55 -0.60 -4.84 7.27
N ASN A 56 -1.08 -4.17 8.31
CA ASN A 56 -0.50 -2.91 8.76
C ASN A 56 0.99 -3.04 9.12
N ARG A 57 1.39 -4.12 9.81
CA ARG A 57 2.81 -4.37 10.10
C ARG A 57 3.62 -4.59 8.83
N GLN A 58 3.17 -5.46 7.93
CA GLN A 58 3.87 -5.73 6.66
C GLN A 58 4.01 -4.48 5.78
N MET A 59 2.98 -3.63 5.75
CA MET A 59 3.07 -2.36 5.02
C MET A 59 4.04 -1.41 5.72
N ARG A 60 4.01 -1.29 7.05
CA ARG A 60 5.01 -0.47 7.76
C ARG A 60 6.44 -0.94 7.50
N GLU A 61 6.69 -2.24 7.45
CA GLU A 61 7.99 -2.82 7.08
C GLU A 61 8.35 -2.50 5.62
N LEU A 62 7.42 -2.69 4.67
CA LEU A 62 7.63 -2.40 3.26
C LEU A 62 7.97 -0.92 3.00
N PHE A 63 7.39 -0.02 3.80
CA PHE A 63 7.52 1.43 3.65
C PHE A 63 8.36 2.10 4.76
N GLU A 64 9.16 1.35 5.52
CA GLU A 64 9.94 1.86 6.67
C GLU A 64 10.87 3.04 6.30
N GLY A 65 11.38 3.07 5.07
CA GLY A 65 12.23 4.15 4.55
C GLY A 65 11.48 5.37 3.97
N TYR A 66 10.15 5.38 4.00
CA TYR A 66 9.33 6.45 3.45
C TYR A 66 8.66 7.27 4.56
N SER A 67 8.50 8.57 4.33
CA SER A 67 7.76 9.48 5.20
C SER A 67 6.28 9.36 4.87
N LEU A 68 5.53 8.65 5.72
CA LEU A 68 4.10 8.45 5.56
C LEU A 68 3.30 9.41 6.43
N GLU A 69 2.28 10.04 5.85
CA GLU A 69 1.28 10.85 6.57
C GLU A 69 0.18 9.94 7.13
N ARG A 70 -0.29 8.99 6.32
CA ARG A 70 -1.36 8.07 6.71
C ARG A 70 -1.17 6.69 6.08
N LEU A 71 -1.58 5.66 6.82
CA LEU A 71 -1.69 4.30 6.34
C LEU A 71 -3.00 3.71 6.86
N SER A 72 -3.88 3.28 5.96
CA SER A 72 -5.20 2.76 6.30
C SER A 72 -5.49 1.50 5.51
N TYR A 73 -5.94 0.45 6.19
CA TYR A 73 -6.39 -0.79 5.54
C TYR A 73 -7.91 -0.79 5.41
N ASP A 74 -8.39 -0.94 4.18
CA ASP A 74 -9.78 -1.22 3.85
C ASP A 74 -9.96 -2.74 3.73
N SER A 75 -10.60 -3.35 4.73
CA SER A 75 -10.85 -4.80 4.78
C SER A 75 -11.87 -5.28 3.76
N ASP A 76 -12.84 -4.43 3.40
CA ASP A 76 -13.91 -4.77 2.46
C ASP A 76 -13.33 -4.88 1.04
N ARG A 77 -12.50 -3.91 0.66
CA ARG A 77 -11.80 -3.87 -0.63
C ARG A 77 -10.45 -4.60 -0.61
N LYS A 78 -10.02 -5.12 0.54
CA LYS A 78 -8.70 -5.77 0.76
C LYS A 78 -7.56 -4.92 0.21
N THR A 79 -7.63 -3.62 0.44
CA THR A 79 -6.73 -2.62 -0.15
C THR A 79 -6.14 -1.77 0.96
N VAL A 80 -4.87 -1.40 0.85
CA VAL A 80 -4.26 -0.42 1.77
C VAL A 80 -4.14 0.91 1.04
N LEU A 81 -4.68 1.96 1.65
CA LEU A 81 -4.40 3.34 1.28
C LEU A 81 -3.15 3.82 2.01
N ILE A 82 -2.21 4.38 1.27
CA ILE A 82 -1.00 5.00 1.81
C ILE A 82 -0.94 6.44 1.30
N ILE A 83 -0.83 7.38 2.23
CA ILE A 83 -0.64 8.79 1.96
C ILE A 83 0.79 9.13 2.38
N PHE A 84 1.60 9.59 1.45
CA PHE A 84 2.98 10.01 1.68
C PHE A 84 3.02 11.48 2.07
N ALA A 85 4.00 11.87 2.89
CA ALA A 85 4.23 13.26 3.21
C ALA A 85 4.59 14.08 1.95
N PHE A 86 5.26 13.44 0.97
CA PHE A 86 5.75 14.10 -0.26
C PHE A 86 5.42 13.30 -1.51
N GLU A 87 5.01 13.99 -2.59
CA GLU A 87 4.64 13.38 -3.87
C GLU A 87 5.78 12.57 -4.50
N LYS A 88 6.99 13.13 -4.42
CA LYS A 88 8.20 12.47 -4.92
C LYS A 88 8.41 11.08 -4.30
N GLN A 89 8.05 10.91 -3.03
CA GLN A 89 8.16 9.62 -2.35
C GLN A 89 7.11 8.63 -2.85
N ALA A 90 5.87 9.06 -3.08
CA ALA A 90 4.84 8.23 -3.71
C ALA A 90 5.28 7.76 -5.11
N GLN A 91 5.83 8.64 -5.94
CA GLN A 91 6.32 8.27 -7.27
C GLN A 91 7.51 7.29 -7.24
N VAL A 92 8.43 7.45 -6.28
CA VAL A 92 9.56 6.52 -6.09
C VAL A 92 9.06 5.17 -5.60
N ALA A 93 8.20 5.16 -4.59
CA ALA A 93 7.58 3.95 -4.05
C ALA A 93 6.82 3.18 -5.12
N HIS A 94 6.00 3.85 -5.93
CA HIS A 94 5.28 3.23 -7.03
C HIS A 94 6.24 2.58 -8.03
N ARG A 95 7.35 3.24 -8.39
CA ARG A 95 8.32 2.65 -9.33
C ARG A 95 9.09 1.47 -8.76
N GLN A 96 9.43 1.50 -7.48
CA GLN A 96 10.28 0.48 -6.85
C GLN A 96 9.51 -0.72 -6.32
N LEU A 97 8.31 -0.48 -5.78
CA LEU A 97 7.55 -1.48 -5.03
C LEU A 97 6.38 -2.05 -5.83
N ASN A 98 5.99 -1.44 -6.97
CA ASN A 98 4.92 -2.00 -7.79
C ASN A 98 5.35 -3.34 -8.40
N GLY A 99 4.59 -4.40 -8.07
CA GLY A 99 4.90 -5.76 -8.47
C GLY A 99 5.92 -6.46 -7.57
N PHE A 100 6.31 -5.83 -6.45
CA PHE A 100 7.14 -6.45 -5.42
C PHE A 100 6.38 -7.56 -4.70
N TYR A 101 7.11 -8.51 -4.11
CA TYR A 101 6.53 -9.61 -3.36
C TYR A 101 6.72 -9.37 -1.86
N VAL A 102 5.65 -9.43 -1.07
CA VAL A 102 5.70 -9.32 0.40
C VAL A 102 5.28 -10.62 1.07
N GLY A 103 5.91 -10.93 2.21
CA GLY A 103 5.72 -12.17 2.99
C GLY A 103 7.05 -12.90 3.25
N ARG A 104 7.42 -13.03 4.54
CA ARG A 104 8.58 -13.80 5.07
C ARG A 104 8.58 -15.23 4.47
N SER A 105 9.68 -15.81 3.95
CA SER A 105 11.02 -16.09 4.54
C SER A 105 11.01 -16.69 5.93
#